data_AF-K4H980-F1
#
_entry.id   AF-K4H980-F1
#
_cell.length_a   1.000
_cell.length_b   1.000
_cell.length_c   1.000
_cell.angle_alpha   90.00
_cell.angle_beta   90.00
_cell.angle_gamma   90.00
#
_symmetry.space_group_name_H-M   'P 1'
#
loop_
_entity.id
_entity.type
_entity.pdbx_description
1 polymer ?
#
loop_
_entity_poly.entity_id
_entity_poly.type
_entity_poly.pdbx_seq_one_letter_code
_entity_poly.pdbx_strand_id
1 'polypeptide(L)'
;GALIVKEPWEEEDKHGKVKFAVVQTYGDTTHTLIEKMDYRGTFLPGFEKPLFKDPLLKKLPPGKLNFIDHIVGNQPDQEMVPVVEWYQRNL
;
A
#
# COMPACT_ATOMS: atom_id res chain seq x y z
N GLY A 1 -17.11 -7.89 -10.42
CA GLY A 1 -15.98 -6.95 -10.50
C GLY A 1 -15.64 -6.49 -9.10
N ALA A 2 -14.40 -6.09 -8.86
CA ALA A 2 -14.00 -5.53 -7.56
C ALA A 2 -14.82 -4.28 -7.22
N LEU A 3 -15.09 -4.08 -5.93
CA LEU A 3 -15.73 -2.87 -5.45
C LEU A 3 -14.68 -1.75 -5.40
N ILE A 4 -14.94 -0.66 -6.14
CA ILE A 4 -14.11 0.55 -6.10
C ILE A 4 -14.48 1.35 -4.85
N VAL A 5 -13.54 1.48 -3.92
CA VAL A 5 -13.69 2.27 -2.69
C VAL A 5 -13.43 3.75 -2.97
N LYS A 6 -12.47 4.04 -3.85
CA LYS A 6 -12.19 5.40 -4.32
C LYS A 6 -11.72 5.35 -5.77
N GLU A 7 -12.47 6.05 -6.62
CA GLU A 7 -12.16 6.22 -8.05
C GLU A 7 -10.78 6.85 -8.26
N PRO A 8 -10.12 6.62 -9.42
CA PRO A 8 -8.79 7.14 -9.67
C PRO A 8 -8.67 8.66 -9.46
N TRP A 9 -7.66 9.07 -8.70
CA TRP A 9 -7.35 10.48 -8.46
C TRP A 9 -5.85 10.72 -8.52
N GLU A 10 -5.46 11.98 -8.71
CA GLU A 10 -4.06 12.39 -8.78
C GLU A 10 -3.72 13.32 -7.62
N GLU A 11 -2.52 13.16 -7.08
CA GLU A 11 -1.90 14.11 -6.15
C GLU A 11 -0.53 14.52 -6.69
N GLU A 12 -0.15 15.76 -6.45
CA GLU A 12 1.05 16.37 -7.00
C GLU A 12 1.75 17.23 -5.95
N ASP A 13 3.08 17.17 -5.96
CA ASP A 13 3.93 18.07 -5.17
C ASP A 13 5.18 18.47 -5.98
N LYS A 14 6.11 19.18 -5.34
CA LYS A 14 7.38 19.63 -5.95
C LYS A 14 8.27 18.50 -6.52
N HIS A 15 7.98 17.25 -6.20
CA HIS A 15 8.70 16.06 -6.63
C HIS A 15 8.02 15.31 -7.77
N GLY A 16 6.87 15.78 -8.27
CA GLY A 16 6.14 15.21 -9.39
C GLY A 16 4.72 14.79 -9.01
N LYS A 17 4.15 13.84 -9.76
CA LYS A 17 2.74 13.43 -9.63
C LYS A 17 2.57 11.93 -9.36
N VAL A 18 1.56 11.57 -8.57
CA VAL A 18 1.16 10.18 -8.32
C VAL A 18 -0.34 10.02 -8.55
N LYS A 19 -0.73 8.98 -9.28
CA LYS A 19 -2.13 8.55 -9.42
C LYS A 19 -2.41 7.39 -8.47
N PHE A 20 -3.59 7.43 -7.88
CA PHE A 20 -4.06 6.44 -6.93
C PHE A 20 -5.44 5.91 -7.33
N ALA A 21 -5.77 4.71 -6.88
CA ALA A 21 -7.13 4.17 -6.83
C ALA A 21 -7.24 3.23 -5.63
N VAL A 22 -8.43 3.05 -5.04
CA VAL A 22 -8.63 2.12 -3.92
C VAL A 22 -9.72 1.11 -4.25
N VAL A 23 -9.42 -0.18 -4.05
CA VAL A 23 -10.37 -1.29 -4.22
C VAL A 23 -10.51 -2.10 -2.94
N GLN A 24 -11.70 -2.61 -2.66
CA GLN A 24 -11.98 -3.49 -1.53
C GLN A 24 -11.58 -4.93 -1.86
N THR A 25 -10.88 -5.60 -0.95
CA THR A 25 -10.62 -7.05 -1.01
C THR A 25 -11.36 -7.78 0.12
N TYR A 26 -10.75 -8.76 0.80
CA TYR A 26 -11.35 -9.51 1.90
C TYR A 26 -11.54 -8.67 3.19
N GLY A 27 -12.63 -8.95 3.91
CA GLY A 27 -13.01 -8.22 5.12
C GLY A 27 -13.04 -6.71 4.89
N ASP A 28 -12.44 -5.94 5.80
CA ASP A 28 -12.28 -4.48 5.68
C ASP A 28 -10.96 -4.07 5.00
N THR A 29 -10.20 -5.02 4.45
CA THR A 29 -8.89 -4.75 3.84
C THR A 29 -9.04 -4.17 2.44
N THR A 30 -8.25 -3.15 2.11
CA THR A 30 -8.23 -2.52 0.79
C THR A 30 -6.86 -2.65 0.12
N HIS A 31 -6.84 -2.58 -1.22
CA HIS A 31 -5.64 -2.33 -2.00
C HIS A 31 -5.68 -0.90 -2.52
N THR A 32 -4.65 -0.12 -2.19
CA THR A 32 -4.38 1.16 -2.85
C THR A 32 -3.41 0.91 -4.00
N LEU A 33 -3.88 1.11 -5.22
CA LEU A 33 -3.05 1.08 -6.42
C LEU A 33 -2.30 2.40 -6.54
N ILE A 34 -1.01 2.36 -6.88
CA ILE A 34 -0.14 3.53 -6.93
C ILE A 34 0.60 3.53 -8.27
N GLU A 35 0.38 4.56 -9.07
CA GLU A 35 1.11 4.84 -10.30
C GLU A 35 1.96 6.11 -10.11
N LYS A 36 3.28 5.96 -10.08
CA LYS A 36 4.21 7.09 -9.99
C LYS A 36 4.47 7.67 -11.38
N MET A 37 3.95 8.88 -11.63
CA MET A 37 4.12 9.59 -12.90
C MET A 37 5.26 10.60 -12.77
N ASP A 38 6.48 10.14 -13.06
CA ASP A 38 7.73 10.89 -12.92
C ASP A 38 7.97 11.45 -11.50
N TYR A 39 7.40 10.79 -10.48
CA TYR A 39 7.57 11.16 -9.08
C TYR A 39 8.93 10.75 -8.52
N ARG A 40 9.71 11.72 -8.02
CA ARG A 40 11.07 11.55 -7.49
C ARG A 40 11.19 11.72 -5.97
N GLY A 41 10.07 11.86 -5.27
CA GLY A 41 10.02 11.98 -3.81
C GLY A 41 10.35 10.65 -3.13
N THR A 42 10.76 10.70 -1.85
CA THR A 42 11.14 9.48 -1.10
C THR A 42 9.94 8.61 -0.73
N PHE A 43 8.73 9.18 -0.67
CA PHE A 43 7.51 8.47 -0.31
C PHE A 43 6.36 8.80 -1.28
N LEU A 44 5.45 9.72 -0.90
CA LEU A 44 4.26 10.14 -1.65
C LEU A 44 3.94 11.62 -1.39
N PRO A 45 3.14 12.27 -2.25
CA PRO A 45 2.63 13.63 -2.02
C PRO A 45 1.95 13.80 -0.66
N GLY A 46 2.08 15.00 -0.08
CA GLY A 46 1.48 15.34 1.21
C GLY A 46 2.22 14.83 2.45
N PHE A 47 3.30 14.06 2.28
CA PHE A 47 4.15 13.62 3.40
C PHE A 47 5.45 14.41 3.47
N GLU A 48 5.85 14.74 4.70
CA GLU A 48 7.09 15.46 5.00
C GLU A 48 8.05 14.60 5.82
N LYS A 49 9.30 15.06 5.94
CA LYS A 49 10.30 14.38 6.76
C LYS A 49 9.81 14.24 8.21
N PRO A 50 10.15 13.12 8.90
CA PRO A 50 9.78 12.94 10.30
C PRO A 50 10.22 14.12 11.17
N LEU A 51 9.31 14.61 12.00
CA LEU A 51 9.57 15.72 12.93
C LEU A 51 10.58 15.35 14.02
N PHE A 52 10.64 14.07 14.36
CA PHE A 52 11.53 13.52 15.37
C PHE A 52 12.24 12.27 14.85
N LYS A 53 13.53 12.15 15.20
CA LYS A 53 14.34 10.96 14.93
C LYS A 53 14.80 10.38 16.27
N ASP A 54 14.26 9.23 16.64
CA ASP A 54 14.56 8.59 17.90
C ASP A 54 16.07 8.24 18.01
N PRO A 55 16.80 8.82 18.99
CA PRO A 55 18.23 8.56 19.16
C PRO A 55 18.55 7.13 19.58
N LEU A 56 17.58 6.38 20.12
CA LEU A 56 17.76 4.97 20.50
C LEU A 56 17.99 4.10 19.27
N LEU A 57 17.34 4.38 18.14
CA LEU A 57 17.44 3.58 16.92
C LEU A 57 18.88 3.43 16.42
N LYS A 58 19.72 4.45 16.62
CA LYS A 58 21.16 4.42 16.25
C LYS A 58 22.01 3.49 17.11
N LYS A 59 21.51 3.11 18.29
CA LYS A 59 22.21 2.24 19.25
C LYS A 59 21.82 0.77 19.13
N LEU A 60 20.73 0.48 18.40
CA LEU A 60 20.24 -0.88 18.21
C LEU A 60 20.97 -1.54 17.04
N PRO A 61 21.19 -2.87 17.09
CA PRO A 61 21.71 -3.61 15.94
C PRO A 61 20.73 -3.55 14.75
N PRO A 62 21.21 -3.65 13.50
CA PRO A 62 20.34 -3.61 12.33
C PRO A 62 19.44 -4.84 12.27
N GLY A 63 18.16 -4.64 11.96
CA GLY A 63 17.17 -5.73 11.81
C GLY A 63 17.36 -6.60 10.57
N LYS A 64 18.15 -6.15 9.59
CA LYS A 64 18.47 -6.87 8.33
C LYS A 64 17.25 -7.29 7.49
N LEU A 65 16.13 -6.58 7.63
CA LEU A 65 14.97 -6.71 6.74
C LEU A 65 15.25 -5.93 5.44
N ASN A 66 14.83 -6.47 4.30
CA ASN A 66 15.12 -5.90 2.98
C ASN A 66 13.84 -5.48 2.23
N PHE A 67 12.94 -6.43 1.97
CA PHE A 67 11.68 -6.21 1.27
C PHE A 67 10.58 -7.12 1.83
N ILE A 68 9.33 -6.84 1.46
CA ILE A 68 8.18 -7.69 1.81
C ILE A 68 8.15 -8.87 0.84
N ASP A 69 8.28 -10.09 1.37
CA ASP A 69 8.24 -11.32 0.57
C ASP A 69 6.80 -11.73 0.22
N HIS A 70 5.91 -11.80 1.22
CA HIS A 70 4.50 -12.11 1.04
C HIS A 70 3.64 -11.54 2.19
N ILE A 71 2.33 -11.53 1.99
CA ILE A 71 1.33 -11.13 2.99
C ILE A 71 0.24 -12.21 3.02
N VAL A 72 -0.08 -12.74 4.20
CA VAL A 72 -1.14 -13.74 4.40
C VAL A 72 -2.39 -13.07 4.95
N GLY A 73 -3.53 -13.29 4.30
CA GLY A 73 -4.85 -12.86 4.78
C GLY A 73 -5.66 -14.06 5.26
N ASN A 74 -5.93 -14.14 6.56
CA ASN A 74 -6.78 -15.19 7.12
C ASN A 74 -8.24 -14.92 6.80
N GLN A 75 -9.00 -16.00 6.58
CA GLN A 75 -10.41 -15.95 6.22
C GLN A 75 -11.26 -16.70 7.26
N PRO A 76 -12.55 -16.34 7.41
CA PRO A 76 -13.51 -17.18 8.10
C PRO A 76 -13.61 -18.58 7.49
N ASP A 77 -14.32 -19.47 8.20
CA ASP A 77 -14.56 -20.83 7.71
C ASP A 77 -15.17 -20.81 6.30
N GLN A 78 -14.67 -21.68 5.42
CA GLN A 78 -15.09 -21.81 4.02
C GLN A 78 -14.92 -20.56 3.12
N GLU A 79 -14.27 -19.49 3.57
CA GLU A 79 -14.12 -18.25 2.79
C GLU A 79 -12.80 -18.13 2.02
N MET A 80 -11.91 -19.12 2.11
CA MET A 80 -10.63 -19.12 1.37
C MET A 80 -10.83 -19.03 -0.15
N VAL A 81 -11.69 -19.87 -0.72
CA VAL A 81 -11.86 -19.98 -2.18
C VAL A 81 -12.42 -18.69 -2.80
N PRO A 82 -13.50 -18.08 -2.28
CA PRO A 82 -13.99 -16.80 -2.79
C PRO A 82 -12.93 -15.70 -2.83
N VAL A 83 -12.05 -15.64 -1.82
CA VAL A 83 -10.98 -14.64 -1.77
C VAL A 83 -9.91 -14.92 -2.82
N VAL A 84 -9.49 -16.18 -3.00
CA VAL A 84 -8.57 -16.54 -4.09
C VAL A 84 -9.15 -16.17 -5.45
N GLU A 85 -10.43 -16.49 -5.70
CA GLU A 85 -11.11 -16.14 -6.94
C GLU A 85 -11.21 -14.62 -7.15
N TRP A 86 -11.36 -13.84 -6.07
CA TRP A 86 -11.39 -12.38 -6.15
C TRP A 86 -10.11 -11.83 -6.78
N TYR A 87 -8.94 -12.35 -6.38
CA TYR A 87 -7.67 -11.95 -6.99
C TYR A 87 -7.56 -12.43 -8.43
N GLN A 88 -7.92 -13.68 -8.75
CA GLN A 88 -7.80 -14.24 -10.10
C GLN A 88 -8.68 -13.57 -11.15
N ARG A 89 -9.81 -12.99 -10.75
CA ARG A 89 -10.81 -12.41 -11.67
C ARG A 89 -10.71 -10.90 -11.83
N ASN A 90 -10.25 -10.19 -10.80
CA ASN A 90 -10.37 -8.72 -10.75
C ASN A 90 -9.04 -7.98 -10.85
N LEU A 91 -7.90 -8.67 -10.73
CA LEU A 91 -6.54 -8.13 -10.87
C LEU A 91 -5.80 -8.91 -11.97
#